data_AF-A0A1S7RUJ1-F1
#
_entry.id   AF-A0A1S7RUJ1-F1
#
_cell.length_a   1.000
_cell.length_b   1.000
_cell.length_c   1.000
_cell.angle_alpha   90.00
_cell.angle_beta   90.00
_cell.angle_gamma   90.00
#
_symmetry.space_group_name_H-M   'P 1'
#
loop_
_entity.id
_entity.type
_entity.pdbx_description
1 polymer ?
#
loop_
_entity_poly.entity_id
_entity_poly.type
_entity_poly.pdbx_seq_one_letter_code
_entity_poly.pdbx_strand_id
1 'polypeptide(L)'
;MKPTYGTSKRYLWGSFWASWGGVYLLIAGALLGRTEATGMATIALPALLTLIAAMLGVHRHYGSKDFEAAAQNENVPPSQPPYMPRDQPEDMSEPAR
;
A
#
# COMPACT_ATOMS: atom_id res chain seq x y z
N MET A 1 7.57 16.67 17.73
CA MET A 1 6.35 15.92 17.32
C MET A 1 6.72 15.10 16.10
N LYS A 2 6.61 13.77 16.14
CA LYS A 2 6.77 12.95 14.93
C LYS A 2 5.44 13.01 14.15
N PRO A 3 5.45 13.34 12.85
CA PRO A 3 4.24 13.29 12.04
C PRO A 3 3.71 11.85 12.00
N THR A 4 2.46 11.66 12.43
CA THR A 4 1.75 10.40 12.26
C THR A 4 1.20 10.37 10.84
N TYR A 5 1.94 9.74 9.93
CA TYR A 5 1.45 9.45 8.60
C TYR A 5 0.50 8.26 8.67
N GLY A 6 -0.80 8.52 8.57
CA GLY A 6 -1.83 7.49 8.54
C GLY A 6 -2.90 7.83 7.52
N THR A 7 -2.94 7.12 6.40
CA THR A 7 -4.10 7.14 5.50
C THR A 7 -5.14 6.15 6.03
N SER A 8 -6.36 6.62 6.30
CA SER A 8 -7.41 5.71 6.78
C SER A 8 -7.84 4.72 5.69
N LYS A 9 -8.20 3.49 6.08
CA LYS A 9 -8.73 2.47 5.15
C LYS A 9 -9.96 2.96 4.38
N ARG A 10 -10.77 3.81 5.03
CA ARG A 10 -11.96 4.46 4.43
C ARG A 10 -11.57 5.42 3.31
N TYR A 11 -10.52 6.21 3.52
CA TYR A 11 -10.01 7.15 2.51
C TYR A 11 -9.47 6.42 1.28
N LEU A 12 -8.70 5.35 1.49
CA LEU A 12 -8.21 4.50 0.40
C LEU A 12 -9.36 3.93 -0.44
N TRP A 13 -10.35 3.31 0.21
CA TRP A 13 -11.54 2.79 -0.48
C TRP A 13 -12.35 3.89 -1.18
N GLY A 14 -12.50 5.06 -0.56
CA GLY A 14 -13.19 6.20 -1.16
C GLY A 14 -12.50 6.70 -2.43
N SER A 15 -11.18 6.88 -2.38
CA SER A 15 -10.38 7.32 -3.53
C SER A 15 -10.39 6.30 -4.68
N PHE A 16 -10.34 5.01 -4.35
CA PHE A 16 -10.43 3.92 -5.33
C PHE A 16 -11.76 3.96 -6.09
N TRP A 17 -12.89 3.99 -5.36
CA TRP A 17 -14.21 4.06 -5.98
C TRP A 17 -14.45 5.36 -6.74
N ALA A 18 -13.94 6.50 -6.25
CA ALA A 18 -14.07 7.77 -6.95
C ALA A 18 -13.36 7.74 -8.31
N SER A 19 -12.16 7.15 -8.37
CA SER A 19 -11.39 7.03 -9.63
C SER A 19 -12.11 6.15 -10.65
N TRP A 20 -12.56 4.95 -10.26
CA TRP A 20 -13.33 4.07 -11.12
C TRP A 20 -14.71 4.63 -11.46
N GLY A 21 -15.35 5.32 -10.52
CA GLY A 21 -16.62 6.01 -10.73
C GLY A 21 -16.55 7.03 -11.85
N GLY A 22 -15.47 7.83 -11.92
CA GLY A 22 -15.25 8.77 -13.02
C GLY A 22 -15.19 8.07 -14.39
N VAL A 23 -14.50 6.93 -14.48
CA VAL A 23 -14.45 6.12 -15.71
C VAL A 23 -15.85 5.60 -16.08
N TYR A 24 -16.59 5.04 -15.13
CA TYR A 24 -17.93 4.52 -15.40
C TYR A 24 -18.93 5.61 -15.80
N LEU A 25 -18.82 6.82 -15.22
CA LEU A 25 -19.66 7.95 -15.61
C LEU A 25 -19.39 8.39 -17.05
N LEU A 26 -18.13 8.41 -17.48
CA LEU A 26 -17.76 8.72 -18.87
C LEU A 26 -18.30 7.66 -19.84
N ILE A 27 -18.18 6.37 -19.48
CA ILE A 27 -18.75 5.27 -20.27
C ILE A 27 -20.27 5.39 -20.36
N ALA A 28 -20.96 5.62 -19.24
CA ALA A 28 -22.41 5.79 -19.21
C ALA A 28 -22.86 7.00 -20.04
N GLY A 29 -22.17 8.14 -19.92
CA GLY A 29 -22.44 9.33 -20.73
C GLY A 29 -22.25 9.08 -22.24
N ALA A 30 -21.20 8.35 -22.61
CA ALA A 30 -20.95 7.98 -24.00
C ALA A 30 -22.04 7.02 -24.54
N LEU A 31 -22.44 6.02 -23.76
CA LEU A 31 -23.54 5.09 -24.12
C LEU A 31 -24.89 5.81 -24.26
N LEU A 32 -25.11 6.89 -23.50
CA LEU A 32 -26.28 7.76 -23.61
C LEU A 32 -26.18 8.77 -24.78
N GLY A 33 -25.13 8.68 -25.61
CA GLY A 33 -24.93 9.56 -26.77
C GLY A 33 -24.54 11.00 -26.41
N ARG A 34 -24.04 11.25 -25.19
CA ARG A 34 -23.58 12.59 -24.77
C ARG A 34 -22.21 12.89 -25.37
N THR A 35 -22.18 13.80 -26.34
CA THR A 35 -20.95 14.21 -27.04
C THR A 35 -19.93 14.82 -26.08
N GLU A 36 -20.41 15.50 -25.03
CA GLU A 36 -19.59 16.11 -23.98
C GLU A 36 -18.80 15.04 -23.21
N ALA A 37 -19.42 13.89 -22.94
CA ALA A 37 -18.76 12.78 -22.27
C ALA A 37 -17.67 12.17 -23.13
N THR A 38 -17.93 12.01 -24.44
CA THR A 38 -16.91 11.49 -25.38
C THR A 38 -15.74 12.47 -25.55
N GLY A 39 -16.01 13.77 -25.61
CA GLY A 39 -14.97 14.81 -25.66
C GLY A 39 -14.10 14.79 -24.40
N MET A 40 -14.73 14.72 -23.23
CA MET A 40 -14.02 14.73 -21.96
C MET A 40 -13.23 13.43 -21.71
N ALA A 41 -13.71 12.30 -22.23
CA ALA A 41 -13.02 11.01 -22.13
C ALA A 41 -11.62 11.04 -22.77
N THR A 42 -11.41 11.83 -23.83
CA THR A 42 -10.09 11.95 -24.49
C THR A 42 -9.01 12.55 -23.58
N ILE A 43 -9.41 13.36 -22.60
CA ILE A 43 -8.52 14.00 -21.63
C ILE A 43 -8.48 13.18 -20.33
N ALA A 44 -9.65 12.81 -19.83
CA ALA A 44 -9.79 12.20 -18.51
C ALA A 44 -9.28 10.75 -18.48
N LEU A 45 -9.53 9.94 -19.51
CA LEU A 45 -9.13 8.53 -19.49
C LEU A 45 -7.61 8.35 -19.46
N PRO A 46 -6.79 9.02 -20.31
CA PRO A 46 -5.34 8.91 -20.21
C PRO A 46 -4.81 9.33 -18.84
N ALA A 47 -5.32 10.43 -18.28
CA ALA A 47 -4.90 10.93 -16.97
C ALA A 47 -5.23 9.94 -15.84
N LEU A 48 -6.46 9.41 -15.81
CA LEU A 48 -6.90 8.43 -14.81
C LEU A 48 -6.12 7.13 -14.91
N LEU A 49 -5.92 6.60 -16.12
CA LEU A 49 -5.12 5.39 -16.34
C LEU A 49 -3.65 5.59 -15.91
N THR A 50 -3.08 6.76 -16.23
CA THR A 50 -1.72 7.11 -15.80
C THR A 50 -1.62 7.17 -14.28
N LEU A 51 -2.61 7.78 -13.61
CA LEU A 51 -2.65 7.88 -12.15
C LEU A 51 -2.76 6.49 -11.50
N ILE A 52 -3.63 5.62 -12.03
CA ILE A 52 -3.81 4.24 -11.56
C ILE A 52 -2.50 3.45 -11.75
N ALA A 53 -1.89 3.52 -12.94
CA ALA A 53 -0.63 2.85 -13.23
C ALA A 53 0.51 3.36 -12.36
N ALA A 54 0.60 4.67 -12.12
CA ALA A 54 1.58 5.27 -11.24
C ALA A 54 1.42 4.77 -9.80
N MET A 55 0.20 4.75 -9.25
CA MET A 55 -0.04 4.23 -7.91
C MET A 55 0.24 2.73 -7.79
N LEU A 56 -0.15 1.93 -8.78
CA LEU A 56 0.16 0.50 -8.80
C LEU A 56 1.67 0.25 -8.90
N GLY A 57 2.36 1.03 -9.73
CA GLY A 57 3.81 0.97 -9.90
C GLY A 57 4.56 1.34 -8.63
N VAL A 58 4.18 2.44 -7.98
CA VAL A 58 4.72 2.86 -6.68
C VAL A 58 4.49 1.75 -5.65
N HIS A 59 3.26 1.25 -5.52
CA HIS A 59 2.96 0.19 -4.55
C HIS A 59 3.81 -1.07 -4.78
N ARG A 60 3.95 -1.50 -6.03
CA ARG A 60 4.75 -2.69 -6.37
C ARG A 60 6.25 -2.47 -6.17
N HIS A 61 6.77 -1.30 -6.52
CA HIS A 61 8.21 -0.98 -6.39
C HIS A 61 8.64 -0.84 -4.92
N TYR A 62 7.89 -0.07 -4.13
CA TYR A 62 8.20 0.10 -2.71
C TYR A 62 7.90 -1.16 -1.91
N GLY A 63 6.84 -1.91 -2.25
CA GLY A 63 6.57 -3.21 -1.62
C GLY A 63 7.72 -4.22 -1.79
N SER A 64 8.35 -4.29 -2.97
CA SER A 64 9.52 -5.15 -3.16
C SER A 64 10.74 -4.69 -2.35
N LYS A 65 10.94 -3.38 -2.23
CA LYS A 65 12.05 -2.81 -1.44
C LYS A 65 11.85 -3.03 0.06
N ASP A 66 10.63 -2.89 0.56
CA ASP A 66 10.31 -3.15 1.96
C ASP A 66 10.52 -4.64 2.30
N PHE A 67 10.17 -5.54 1.38
CA PHE A 67 10.43 -6.97 1.53
C PHE A 67 11.93 -7.28 1.53
N GLU A 68 12.69 -6.69 0.60
CA GLU A 68 14.15 -6.81 0.57
C GLU A 68 14.79 -6.29 1.88
N ALA A 69 14.36 -5.13 2.36
CA ALA A 69 14.84 -4.56 3.63
C ALA A 69 14.46 -5.43 4.84
N ALA A 70 13.28 -6.05 4.85
CA ALA A 70 12.88 -6.99 5.89
C ALA A 70 13.78 -8.24 5.88
N ALA A 71 14.06 -8.80 4.70
CA ALA A 71 14.96 -9.95 4.55
C ALA A 71 16.42 -9.61 4.93
N GLN A 72 16.88 -8.38 4.66
CA GLN A 72 18.20 -7.92 5.11
C GLN A 72 18.28 -7.80 6.64
N ASN A 73 17.21 -7.33 7.29
CA ASN A 73 17.16 -7.25 8.76
C ASN A 73 17.09 -8.62 9.45
N GLU A 74 16.48 -9.63 8.82
CA GLU A 74 16.46 -11.00 9.33
C GLU A 74 17.88 -11.62 9.39
N ASN A 75 18.77 -11.21 8.49
CA ASN A 75 20.16 -11.64 8.48
C ASN A 75 21.07 -10.89 9.48
N VAL A 76 20.54 -9.90 10.21
CA VAL A 76 21.27 -9.27 11.31
C VAL A 76 21.17 -10.21 12.51
N PRO A 77 22.29 -10.78 13.00
CA PRO A 77 22.23 -11.64 14.17
C PRO A 77 21.61 -10.86 15.33
N PRO A 78 20.74 -11.50 16.15
CA PRO A 78 20.07 -10.82 17.23
C PRO A 78 21.10 -10.09 18.09
N SER A 79 20.83 -8.82 18.37
CA SER A 79 21.67 -8.04 19.29
C SER A 79 21.87 -8.86 20.56
N GLN A 80 23.11 -9.00 21.03
CA GLN A 80 23.36 -9.65 22.32
C GLN A 80 22.45 -8.98 23.36
N PRO A 81 21.73 -9.77 24.16
CA PRO A 81 20.84 -9.21 25.17
C PRO A 81 21.61 -8.22 26.07
N PRO A 82 20.96 -7.15 26.56
CA PRO A 82 21.63 -6.09 27.32
C PRO A 82 22.01 -6.52 28.74
N TYR A 83 21.76 -7.78 29.10
CA TYR A 83 22.06 -8.38 30.40
C TYR A 83 23.28 -9.31 30.29
N MET A 84 24.02 -9.47 31.38
CA MET A 84 25.15 -10.39 31.38
C MET A 84 24.62 -11.83 31.28
N PRO A 85 25.34 -12.77 30.63
CA PRO A 85 24.94 -14.17 30.53
C PRO A 85 24.64 -14.84 31.88
N ARG A 86 25.25 -14.36 32.97
CA ARG A 86 25.00 -14.82 34.34
C ARG A 86 23.62 -14.41 34.91
N ASP A 87 23.01 -13.38 34.34
CA ASP A 87 21.73 -12.82 34.77
C ASP A 87 20.56 -13.44 33.98
N GLN A 88 20.83 -14.34 33.03
CA GLN A 88 19.83 -15.09 32.30
C GLN A 88 19.16 -16.08 33.28
N PRO A 89 17.85 -15.95 33.55
CA PRO A 89 17.16 -16.94 34.37
C PRO A 89 17.28 -18.30 33.67
N GLU A 90 17.64 -19.35 34.40
CA GLU A 90 17.69 -20.70 33.86
C GLU A 90 16.34 -21.02 33.19
N ASP A 91 16.41 -21.54 31.97
CA ASP A 91 15.24 -21.87 31.16
C ASP A 91 14.36 -22.86 31.93
N MET A 92 13.33 -22.35 32.61
CA MET A 92 12.28 -23.15 33.22
C MET A 92 11.32 -23.65 32.13
N SER A 93 11.86 -24.24 31.07
CA SER A 93 11.09 -25.04 30.13
C SER A 93 10.61 -26.28 30.88
N GLU A 94 9.45 -26.16 31.52
CA GLU A 94 8.69 -27.26 32.07
C GLU A 94 8.54 -28.33 30.97
N PRO A 95 8.90 -29.60 31.20
CA PRO A 95 8.76 -30.61 30.18
C PRO A 95 7.27 -30.78 29.88
N ALA A 96 6.87 -30.44 28.65
CA ALA A 96 5.52 -30.65 28.15
C ALA A 96 5.11 -32.11 28.43
N ARG A 97 4.05 -32.28 29.24
CA ARG A 97 3.36 -33.56 29.42
C ARG A 97 2.31 -33.76 28.34
#